data_AF-A0A5B1B672-F1
#
_entry.id   AF-A0A5B1B672-F1
#
_cell.length_a   1.000
_cell.length_b   1.000
_cell.length_c   1.000
_cell.angle_alpha   90.00
_cell.angle_beta   90.00
_cell.angle_gamma   90.00
#
_symmetry.space_group_name_H-M   'P 1'
#
loop_
_entity.id
_entity.type
_entity.pdbx_description
1 polymer ?
#
loop_
_entity_poly.entity_id
_entity_poly.type
_entity_poly.pdbx_seq_one_letter_code
_entity_poly.pdbx_strand_id
1 'polypeptide(L)'
;MLQPCHSYLDINTSDIWSFEYQCYFDSPEEFNGFSRSKIISKLYDKIKTIAYLETKPFITYQNFVTGDADQKRYYESKLNRFLGATDFSDYIRLEYFFANDDGYSCFIEKMIPKDDIDFGYWFALKIRQYELAVQYINDFLEYHLTHSFDRYIIDYIDFLQKRILRQYQGIFFSSRVADTVKEYLESYANNPTLEIEEDHTETMPVNKNKKRIRTREHYNAYHLSILKSNPDYLQGYGNGVYHGFLELIKHRFIDANEDKDYDNFKKLFSGKGVTKSKRCIWLEGNIYLKLFVRYMLQTGKIEPMGNENWTTTIKCFLNKKGEEFEVSKLKHANGGVPKKIELLYSIVDSL
;
A
#
# COMPACT_ATOMS: atom_id res chain seq x y z
N MET A 1 -13.04 -31.11 3.74
CA MET A 1 -12.87 -29.93 4.62
C MET A 1 -12.07 -28.92 3.84
N LEU A 2 -12.64 -27.74 3.57
CA LEU A 2 -11.93 -26.60 3.00
C LEU A 2 -10.84 -26.17 4.00
N GLN A 3 -9.64 -26.73 3.90
CA GLN A 3 -8.48 -26.14 4.57
C GLN A 3 -7.96 -25.00 3.69
N PRO A 4 -7.84 -23.77 4.21
CA PRO A 4 -7.28 -22.66 3.44
C PRO A 4 -5.85 -23.00 3.01
N CYS A 5 -5.57 -22.92 1.71
CA CYS A 5 -4.28 -23.31 1.15
C CYS A 5 -3.25 -22.17 1.22
N HIS A 6 -2.11 -22.47 1.85
CA HIS A 6 -0.71 -22.02 1.69
C HIS A 6 -0.24 -20.56 1.56
N SER A 7 -1.08 -19.53 1.62
CA SER A 7 -0.60 -18.22 2.10
C SER A 7 -1.68 -17.53 2.93
N TYR A 8 -1.63 -17.76 4.24
CA TYR A 8 -2.70 -17.36 5.14
C TYR A 8 -2.78 -15.84 5.35
N LEU A 9 -1.78 -15.06 4.94
CA LEU A 9 -1.78 -13.60 5.16
C LEU A 9 -1.68 -12.81 3.86
N ASP A 10 -1.04 -13.38 2.85
CA ASP A 10 -0.75 -12.71 1.61
C ASP A 10 -1.95 -12.63 0.66
N ILE A 11 -2.05 -11.53 -0.08
CA ILE A 11 -3.08 -11.35 -1.10
C ILE A 11 -2.52 -11.87 -2.43
N ASN A 12 -2.75 -13.15 -2.68
CA ASN A 12 -2.34 -13.85 -3.89
C ASN A 12 -3.56 -14.21 -4.76
N THR A 13 -3.47 -13.92 -6.06
CA THR A 13 -4.51 -14.23 -7.04
C THR A 13 -4.79 -15.72 -7.19
N SER A 14 -3.80 -16.61 -7.02
CA SER A 14 -3.99 -18.07 -7.12
C SER A 14 -4.87 -18.61 -5.99
N ASP A 15 -4.65 -18.12 -4.78
CA ASP A 15 -5.39 -18.52 -3.58
C ASP A 15 -6.84 -18.04 -3.67
N ILE A 16 -7.01 -16.80 -4.13
CA ILE A 16 -8.33 -16.19 -4.35
C ILE A 16 -9.09 -16.94 -5.45
N TRP A 17 -8.45 -17.23 -6.58
CA TRP A 17 -9.05 -18.00 -7.66
C TRP A 17 -9.50 -19.38 -7.20
N SER A 18 -8.62 -20.12 -6.52
CA SER A 18 -8.91 -21.48 -6.06
C SER A 18 -10.10 -21.51 -5.10
N PHE A 19 -10.14 -20.58 -4.16
CA PHE A 19 -11.23 -20.47 -3.20
C PHE A 19 -12.56 -20.11 -3.87
N GLU A 20 -12.59 -19.05 -4.69
CA GLU A 20 -13.84 -18.61 -5.32
C GLU A 20 -14.34 -19.58 -6.38
N TYR A 21 -13.44 -20.28 -7.08
CA TYR A 21 -13.78 -21.39 -7.96
C TYR A 21 -14.51 -22.50 -7.19
N GLN A 22 -13.96 -22.91 -6.04
CA GLN A 22 -14.59 -23.92 -5.21
C GLN A 22 -15.92 -23.43 -4.64
N CYS A 23 -16.00 -22.20 -4.15
CA CYS A 23 -17.27 -21.63 -3.68
C CYS A 23 -18.31 -21.53 -4.81
N TYR A 24 -17.91 -21.33 -6.05
CA TYR A 24 -18.83 -21.26 -7.19
C TYR A 24 -19.52 -22.60 -7.44
N PHE A 25 -18.77 -23.71 -7.48
CA PHE A 25 -19.32 -25.04 -7.75
C PHE A 25 -19.86 -25.74 -6.50
N ASP A 26 -19.15 -25.65 -5.38
CA ASP A 26 -19.37 -26.39 -4.14
C ASP A 26 -19.46 -25.44 -2.93
N SER A 27 -20.42 -24.51 -2.98
CA SER A 27 -20.60 -23.49 -1.95
C SER A 27 -20.97 -24.07 -0.60
N PRO A 28 -20.24 -23.74 0.47
CA PRO A 28 -20.72 -23.90 1.85
C PRO A 28 -22.01 -23.09 2.10
N GLU A 29 -22.78 -23.50 3.11
CA GLU A 29 -24.06 -22.88 3.46
C GLU A 29 -23.91 -21.41 3.85
N GLU A 30 -22.80 -21.06 4.51
CA GLU A 30 -22.45 -19.70 4.93
C GLU A 30 -22.38 -18.72 3.75
N PHE A 31 -22.21 -19.23 2.52
CA PHE A 31 -22.11 -18.42 1.32
C PHE A 31 -23.40 -18.31 0.51
N ASN A 32 -24.49 -18.97 0.92
CA ASN A 32 -25.77 -18.98 0.19
C ASN A 32 -26.39 -17.58 0.00
N GLY A 33 -26.08 -16.63 0.88
CA GLY A 33 -26.56 -15.25 0.79
C GLY A 33 -25.81 -14.37 -0.22
N PHE A 34 -24.71 -14.83 -0.82
CA PHE A 34 -23.90 -14.03 -1.73
C PHE A 34 -24.07 -14.45 -3.19
N SER A 35 -23.97 -13.48 -4.09
CA SER A 35 -24.07 -13.74 -5.53
C SER A 35 -22.75 -14.30 -6.08
N ARG A 36 -22.58 -15.61 -5.94
CA ARG A 36 -21.39 -16.36 -6.40
C ARG A 36 -21.05 -16.10 -7.86
N SER A 37 -22.05 -16.14 -8.75
CA SER A 37 -21.86 -15.87 -10.18
C SER A 37 -21.32 -14.47 -10.46
N LYS A 38 -21.76 -13.46 -9.72
CA LYS A 38 -21.25 -12.09 -9.87
C LYS A 38 -19.82 -11.95 -9.36
N ILE A 39 -19.48 -12.64 -8.27
CA ILE A 39 -18.13 -12.62 -7.70
C ILE A 39 -17.14 -13.27 -8.66
N ILE A 40 -17.40 -14.53 -9.06
CA ILE A 40 -16.49 -15.27 -9.94
C ILE A 40 -16.38 -14.64 -11.33
N SER A 41 -17.45 -14.04 -11.87
CA SER A 41 -17.41 -13.32 -13.14
C SER A 41 -16.50 -12.09 -13.09
N LYS A 42 -16.61 -11.26 -12.05
CA LYS A 42 -15.71 -10.12 -11.88
C LYS A 42 -14.26 -10.56 -11.65
N LEU A 43 -14.07 -11.64 -10.88
CA LEU A 43 -12.75 -12.19 -10.64
C LEU A 43 -12.13 -12.70 -11.95
N TYR A 44 -12.90 -13.44 -12.75
CA TYR A 44 -12.48 -13.98 -14.03
C TYR A 44 -12.02 -12.88 -14.99
N ASP A 45 -12.75 -11.78 -15.11
CA ASP A 45 -12.35 -10.66 -15.97
C ASP A 45 -11.02 -10.01 -15.52
N LYS A 46 -10.82 -9.85 -14.21
CA LYS A 46 -9.56 -9.33 -13.66
C LYS A 46 -8.40 -10.31 -13.87
N ILE A 47 -8.61 -11.60 -13.61
CA ILE A 47 -7.62 -12.66 -13.83
C ILE A 47 -7.24 -12.74 -15.30
N LYS A 48 -8.20 -12.69 -16.24
CA LYS A 48 -7.93 -12.65 -17.68
C LYS A 48 -7.02 -11.50 -18.06
N THR A 49 -7.29 -10.32 -17.51
CA THR A 49 -6.48 -9.12 -17.76
C THR A 49 -5.04 -9.32 -17.27
N ILE A 50 -4.87 -9.82 -16.05
CA ILE A 50 -3.54 -10.12 -15.49
C ILE A 50 -2.83 -11.21 -16.31
N ALA A 51 -3.50 -12.31 -16.64
CA ALA A 51 -2.91 -13.41 -17.39
C ALA A 51 -2.39 -12.93 -18.75
N TYR A 52 -3.23 -12.20 -19.47
CA TYR A 52 -2.91 -11.72 -20.80
C TYR A 52 -1.76 -10.69 -20.81
N LEU A 53 -1.73 -9.80 -19.82
CA LEU A 53 -0.74 -8.71 -19.78
C LEU A 53 0.59 -9.09 -19.10
N GLU A 54 0.55 -10.02 -18.15
CA GLU A 54 1.68 -10.23 -17.22
C GLU A 54 2.22 -11.66 -17.24
N THR A 55 1.55 -12.60 -17.91
CA THR A 55 1.99 -14.00 -17.97
C THR A 55 2.24 -14.45 -19.40
N LYS A 56 2.96 -15.57 -19.53
CA LYS A 56 3.13 -16.23 -20.83
C LYS A 56 1.99 -17.22 -21.04
N PRO A 57 1.49 -17.35 -22.27
CA PRO A 57 0.53 -18.41 -22.58
C PRO A 57 1.16 -19.78 -22.30
N PHE A 58 0.37 -20.70 -21.74
CA PHE A 58 0.81 -22.08 -21.51
C PHE A 58 0.84 -22.88 -22.82
N ILE A 59 0.16 -22.38 -23.84
CA ILE A 59 0.13 -22.94 -25.17
C ILE A 59 -0.08 -21.84 -26.21
N THR A 60 0.61 -21.91 -27.33
CA THR A 60 0.53 -20.89 -28.39
C THR A 60 0.05 -21.49 -29.70
N TYR A 61 -0.48 -20.63 -30.57
CA TYR A 61 -0.76 -21.01 -31.95
C TYR A 61 0.51 -21.44 -32.70
N GLN A 62 1.66 -20.86 -32.35
CA GLN A 62 2.94 -21.26 -32.92
C GLN A 62 3.28 -22.74 -32.63
N ASN A 63 2.95 -23.23 -31.43
CA ASN A 63 3.09 -24.65 -31.09
C ASN A 63 2.23 -25.55 -31.99
N PHE A 64 1.09 -25.05 -32.46
CA PHE A 64 0.26 -25.76 -33.43
C PHE A 64 0.85 -25.74 -34.85
N VAL A 65 1.39 -24.61 -35.31
CA VAL A 65 1.94 -24.51 -36.67
C VAL A 65 3.23 -25.30 -36.81
N THR A 66 4.22 -25.04 -35.94
CA THR A 66 5.59 -25.55 -36.06
C THR A 66 5.93 -26.70 -35.13
N GLY A 67 5.03 -27.04 -34.21
CA GLY A 67 5.27 -28.10 -33.24
C GLY A 67 5.18 -29.51 -33.81
N ASP A 68 5.57 -30.48 -32.99
CA ASP A 68 5.41 -31.90 -33.28
C ASP A 68 3.92 -32.34 -33.19
N ALA A 69 3.65 -33.61 -33.51
CA ALA A 69 2.29 -34.15 -33.50
C ALA A 69 1.62 -34.07 -32.12
N ASP A 70 2.38 -34.15 -31.03
CA ASP A 70 1.84 -34.10 -29.68
C ASP A 70 1.47 -32.68 -29.27
N GLN A 71 2.31 -31.70 -29.62
CA GLN A 71 2.01 -30.28 -29.42
C GLN A 71 0.77 -29.85 -30.20
N LYS A 72 0.61 -30.32 -31.43
CA LYS A 72 -0.59 -30.07 -32.25
C LYS A 72 -1.85 -30.64 -31.61
N ARG A 73 -1.82 -31.92 -31.23
CA ARG A 73 -2.95 -32.59 -30.55
C ARG A 73 -3.30 -31.92 -29.23
N TYR A 74 -2.30 -31.49 -28.46
CA TYR A 74 -2.52 -30.79 -27.20
C TYR A 74 -3.25 -29.45 -27.43
N TYR A 75 -2.85 -28.69 -28.45
CA TYR A 75 -3.52 -27.44 -28.83
C TYR A 75 -4.95 -27.66 -29.29
N GLU A 76 -5.17 -28.57 -30.25
CA GLU A 76 -6.50 -28.89 -30.75
C GLU A 76 -7.41 -29.38 -29.62
N SER A 77 -6.91 -30.21 -28.71
CA SER A 77 -7.68 -30.69 -27.56
C SER A 77 -8.14 -29.54 -26.66
N LYS A 78 -7.27 -28.58 -26.35
CA LYS A 78 -7.61 -27.42 -25.51
C LYS A 78 -8.57 -26.46 -26.23
N LEU A 79 -8.31 -26.17 -27.50
CA LEU A 79 -9.17 -25.30 -28.30
C LEU A 79 -10.57 -25.90 -28.48
N ASN A 80 -10.68 -27.19 -28.81
CA ASN A 80 -11.97 -27.86 -28.98
C ASN A 80 -12.77 -27.90 -27.69
N ARG A 81 -12.12 -28.09 -26.53
CA ARG A 81 -12.78 -27.98 -25.22
C ARG A 81 -13.28 -26.57 -24.94
N PHE A 82 -12.51 -25.55 -25.31
CA PHE A 82 -12.90 -24.15 -25.15
C PHE A 82 -14.06 -23.75 -26.07
N LEU A 83 -14.03 -24.16 -27.34
CA LEU A 83 -15.10 -23.91 -28.31
C LEU A 83 -16.37 -24.73 -27.99
N GLY A 84 -16.22 -25.88 -27.33
CA GLY A 84 -17.32 -26.73 -26.89
C GLY A 84 -17.99 -26.29 -25.58
N ALA A 85 -17.43 -25.30 -24.86
CA ALA A 85 -18.06 -24.74 -23.67
C ALA A 85 -19.30 -23.92 -24.07
N THR A 86 -20.43 -24.19 -23.44
CA THR A 86 -21.74 -23.64 -23.87
C THR A 86 -22.26 -22.54 -22.96
N ASP A 87 -21.84 -22.53 -21.69
CA ASP A 87 -22.23 -21.53 -20.72
C ASP A 87 -21.05 -21.02 -19.89
N PHE A 88 -21.31 -20.01 -19.06
CA PHE A 88 -20.29 -19.42 -18.21
C PHE A 88 -19.68 -20.42 -17.21
N SER A 89 -20.47 -21.38 -16.71
CA SER A 89 -19.98 -22.40 -15.80
C SER A 89 -18.98 -23.31 -16.49
N ASP A 90 -19.25 -23.72 -17.73
CA ASP A 90 -18.32 -24.50 -18.55
C ASP A 90 -16.99 -23.76 -18.73
N TYR A 91 -17.03 -22.46 -19.07
CA TYR A 91 -15.82 -21.66 -19.21
C TYR A 91 -15.00 -21.59 -17.92
N ILE A 92 -15.65 -21.44 -16.77
CA ILE A 92 -14.96 -21.43 -15.49
C ILE A 92 -14.32 -22.80 -15.20
N ARG A 93 -15.01 -23.92 -15.46
CA ARG A 93 -14.47 -25.30 -15.29
C ARG A 93 -13.22 -25.58 -16.11
N LEU A 94 -12.99 -24.85 -17.20
CA LEU A 94 -11.78 -25.02 -17.99
C LEU A 94 -10.55 -24.53 -17.24
N GLU A 95 -10.67 -23.52 -16.37
CA GLU A 95 -9.56 -22.88 -15.65
C GLU A 95 -8.48 -22.28 -16.58
N TYR A 96 -8.83 -22.09 -17.86
CA TYR A 96 -8.03 -21.37 -18.85
C TYR A 96 -8.96 -20.68 -19.86
N PHE A 97 -8.39 -19.78 -20.65
CA PHE A 97 -9.08 -19.09 -21.75
C PHE A 97 -8.14 -18.90 -22.93
N PHE A 98 -8.70 -18.60 -24.11
CA PHE A 98 -7.95 -18.20 -25.29
C PHE A 98 -8.04 -16.68 -25.52
N ALA A 99 -6.92 -16.08 -25.90
CA ALA A 99 -6.83 -14.69 -26.37
C ALA A 99 -5.75 -14.61 -27.47
N ASN A 100 -6.09 -14.00 -28.61
CA ASN A 100 -5.23 -13.94 -29.80
C ASN A 100 -4.63 -15.30 -30.18
N ASP A 101 -5.49 -16.32 -30.24
CA ASP A 101 -5.12 -17.70 -30.57
C ASP A 101 -4.14 -18.39 -29.59
N ASP A 102 -3.78 -17.73 -28.50
CA ASP A 102 -2.93 -18.29 -27.45
C ASP A 102 -3.77 -18.63 -26.20
N GLY A 103 -3.40 -19.73 -25.52
CA GLY A 103 -4.09 -20.21 -24.32
C GLY A 103 -3.40 -19.75 -23.03
N TYR A 104 -4.18 -19.19 -22.11
CA TYR A 104 -3.73 -18.62 -20.84
C TYR A 104 -4.41 -19.29 -19.65
N SER A 105 -3.64 -19.56 -18.59
CA SER A 105 -4.13 -20.12 -17.34
C SER A 105 -4.86 -19.07 -16.50
N CYS A 106 -5.95 -19.45 -15.83
CA CYS A 106 -6.57 -18.64 -14.78
C CYS A 106 -5.84 -18.77 -13.43
N PHE A 107 -5.04 -19.83 -13.26
CA PHE A 107 -4.19 -19.99 -12.08
C PHE A 107 -2.92 -19.16 -12.28
N ILE A 108 -2.91 -17.96 -11.69
CA ILE A 108 -1.81 -17.00 -11.75
C ILE A 108 -1.31 -16.76 -10.34
N GLU A 109 -0.01 -16.96 -10.12
CA GLU A 109 0.64 -16.62 -8.86
C GLU A 109 1.12 -15.16 -8.90
N LYS A 110 0.21 -14.23 -8.59
CA LYS A 110 0.52 -12.81 -8.49
C LYS A 110 0.19 -12.30 -7.09
N MET A 111 1.22 -11.75 -6.45
CA MET A 111 1.10 -10.99 -5.23
C MET A 111 0.56 -9.60 -5.53
N ILE A 112 -0.51 -9.20 -4.85
CA ILE A 112 -1.13 -7.89 -5.02
C ILE A 112 -0.55 -6.92 -3.97
N PRO A 113 0.26 -5.92 -4.38
CA PRO A 113 0.77 -4.90 -3.47
C PRO A 113 -0.32 -3.86 -3.13
N LYS A 114 -0.12 -3.12 -2.04
CA LYS A 114 -1.03 -2.03 -1.62
C LYS A 114 -1.28 -0.98 -2.72
N ASP A 115 -0.26 -0.70 -3.53
CA ASP A 115 -0.31 0.33 -4.58
C ASP A 115 -1.10 -0.11 -5.82
N ASP A 116 -1.60 -1.35 -5.85
CA ASP A 116 -2.51 -1.81 -6.90
C ASP A 116 -3.83 -1.03 -6.86
N ILE A 117 -4.30 -0.58 -8.03
CA ILE A 117 -5.53 0.22 -8.14
C ILE A 117 -6.77 -0.52 -7.60
N ASP A 118 -6.77 -1.85 -7.67
CA ASP A 118 -7.82 -2.73 -7.20
C ASP A 118 -7.48 -3.38 -5.85
N PHE A 119 -6.47 -2.90 -5.11
CA PHE A 119 -6.05 -3.50 -3.84
C PHE A 119 -7.22 -3.74 -2.88
N GLY A 120 -8.15 -2.78 -2.75
CA GLY A 120 -9.33 -2.95 -1.88
C GLY A 120 -10.27 -4.07 -2.30
N TYR A 121 -10.39 -4.34 -3.60
CA TYR A 121 -11.17 -5.47 -4.12
C TYR A 121 -10.50 -6.80 -3.76
N TRP A 122 -9.20 -6.93 -4.02
CA TRP A 122 -8.43 -8.13 -3.72
C TRP A 122 -8.37 -8.42 -2.22
N PHE A 123 -8.18 -7.37 -1.41
CA PHE A 123 -8.20 -7.45 0.04
C PHE A 123 -9.55 -7.95 0.57
N ALA A 124 -10.66 -7.45 0.02
CA ALA A 124 -12.00 -7.87 0.42
C ALA A 124 -12.29 -9.34 0.03
N LEU A 125 -11.80 -9.80 -1.12
CA LEU A 125 -11.87 -11.22 -1.50
C LEU A 125 -11.02 -12.10 -0.59
N LYS A 126 -9.83 -11.63 -0.17
CA LYS A 126 -9.01 -12.37 0.80
C LYS A 126 -9.72 -12.45 2.16
N ILE A 127 -10.31 -11.35 2.65
CA ILE A 127 -11.12 -11.35 3.89
C ILE A 127 -12.29 -12.34 3.81
N ARG A 128 -12.95 -12.45 2.66
CA ARG A 128 -14.05 -13.39 2.45
C ARG A 128 -13.64 -14.86 2.70
N GLN A 129 -12.37 -15.21 2.48
CA GLN A 129 -11.87 -16.57 2.71
C GLN A 129 -11.93 -17.00 4.20
N TYR A 130 -11.96 -16.03 5.13
CA TYR A 130 -12.05 -16.29 6.56
C TYR A 130 -13.48 -16.44 7.06
N GLU A 131 -14.50 -16.43 6.20
CA GLU A 131 -15.90 -16.62 6.59
C GLU A 131 -16.09 -17.91 7.41
N LEU A 132 -15.36 -18.98 7.08
CA LEU A 132 -15.43 -20.25 7.81
C LEU A 132 -14.56 -20.30 9.08
N ALA A 133 -13.69 -19.32 9.29
CA ALA A 133 -12.72 -19.33 10.38
C ALA A 133 -12.37 -17.90 10.83
N VAL A 134 -13.36 -17.17 11.34
CA VAL A 134 -13.22 -15.74 11.70
C VAL A 134 -12.17 -15.46 12.77
N GLN A 135 -11.80 -16.46 13.59
CA GLN A 135 -10.74 -16.31 14.61
C GLN A 135 -9.38 -15.88 14.04
N TYR A 136 -9.21 -16.08 12.74
CA TYR A 136 -8.00 -15.85 11.97
C TYR A 136 -7.90 -14.48 11.32
N ILE A 137 -8.99 -13.70 11.36
CA ILE A 137 -9.05 -12.37 10.76
C ILE A 137 -8.07 -11.41 11.44
N ASN A 138 -7.90 -11.48 12.76
CA ASN A 138 -7.02 -10.53 13.47
C ASN A 138 -5.55 -10.65 13.03
N ASP A 139 -5.06 -11.86 12.81
CA ASP A 139 -3.69 -12.09 12.31
C ASP A 139 -3.51 -11.49 10.91
N PHE A 140 -4.50 -11.71 10.03
CA PHE A 140 -4.53 -11.11 8.70
C PHE A 140 -4.54 -9.58 8.76
N LEU A 141 -5.36 -9.01 9.63
CA LEU A 141 -5.45 -7.57 9.78
C LEU A 141 -4.15 -6.96 10.34
N GLU A 142 -3.53 -7.60 11.33
CA GLU A 142 -2.27 -7.15 11.93
C GLU A 142 -1.10 -7.26 10.94
N TYR A 143 -1.07 -8.35 10.16
CA TYR A 143 -0.10 -8.52 9.10
C TYR A 143 -0.17 -7.36 8.10
N HIS A 144 -1.35 -7.03 7.59
CA HIS A 144 -1.49 -5.94 6.63
C HIS A 144 -1.29 -4.57 7.24
N LEU A 145 -1.69 -4.35 8.50
CA LEU A 145 -1.32 -3.13 9.22
C LEU A 145 0.20 -2.95 9.21
N THR A 146 0.97 -3.99 9.51
CA THR A 146 2.43 -3.93 9.57
C THR A 146 3.08 -3.85 8.18
N HIS A 147 2.68 -4.69 7.23
CA HIS A 147 3.41 -4.90 5.97
C HIS A 147 2.87 -4.10 4.79
N SER A 148 1.58 -3.78 4.78
CA SER A 148 0.96 -2.99 3.72
C SER A 148 0.78 -1.53 4.14
N PHE A 149 0.51 -1.27 5.42
CA PHE A 149 0.20 0.08 5.91
C PHE A 149 1.32 0.70 6.77
N ASP A 150 2.47 0.04 6.92
CA ASP A 150 3.62 0.51 7.72
C ASP A 150 3.22 0.93 9.15
N ARG A 151 2.32 0.16 9.76
CA ARG A 151 1.68 0.45 11.06
C ARG A 151 0.95 1.80 11.13
N TYR A 152 0.50 2.33 9.99
CA TYR A 152 -0.25 3.58 9.94
C TYR A 152 -1.75 3.35 10.19
N ILE A 153 -2.10 3.30 11.47
CA ILE A 153 -3.44 2.98 11.97
C ILE A 153 -4.54 3.87 11.37
N ILE A 154 -4.31 5.18 11.17
CA ILE A 154 -5.37 6.08 10.68
C ILE A 154 -5.78 5.73 9.23
N ASP A 155 -4.82 5.61 8.32
CA ASP A 155 -5.08 5.19 6.93
C ASP A 155 -5.66 3.77 6.89
N TYR A 156 -5.21 2.91 7.81
CA TYR A 156 -5.72 1.55 7.89
C TYR A 156 -7.18 1.48 8.37
N ILE A 157 -7.54 2.24 9.40
CA ILE A 157 -8.92 2.41 9.86
C ILE A 157 -9.77 2.97 8.72
N ASP A 158 -9.32 4.03 8.07
CA ASP A 158 -10.05 4.65 6.96
C ASP A 158 -10.23 3.67 5.79
N PHE A 159 -9.20 2.91 5.44
CA PHE A 159 -9.25 1.85 4.44
C PHE A 159 -10.28 0.78 4.82
N LEU A 160 -10.18 0.21 6.02
CA LEU A 160 -11.08 -0.84 6.49
C LEU A 160 -12.53 -0.34 6.57
N GLN A 161 -12.78 0.80 7.21
CA GLN A 161 -14.15 1.31 7.38
C GLN A 161 -14.77 1.79 6.06
N LYS A 162 -14.05 2.62 5.30
CA LYS A 162 -14.63 3.33 4.14
C LYS A 162 -14.51 2.52 2.85
N ARG A 163 -13.44 1.76 2.65
CA ARG A 163 -13.16 1.05 1.39
C ARG A 163 -13.45 -0.45 1.46
N ILE A 164 -13.38 -1.06 2.63
CA ILE A 164 -13.66 -2.50 2.79
C ILE A 164 -15.08 -2.73 3.29
N LEU A 165 -15.38 -2.36 4.53
CA LEU A 165 -16.66 -2.65 5.17
C LEU A 165 -17.83 -1.97 4.45
N ARG A 166 -17.77 -0.66 4.23
CA ARG A 166 -18.86 0.09 3.59
C ARG A 166 -19.16 -0.39 2.16
N GLN A 167 -18.16 -0.86 1.44
CA GLN A 167 -18.30 -1.20 0.02
C GLN A 167 -18.66 -2.68 -0.20
N TYR A 168 -18.12 -3.60 0.61
CA TYR A 168 -18.18 -5.03 0.33
C TYR A 168 -18.94 -5.86 1.37
N GLN A 169 -19.31 -5.29 2.52
CA GLN A 169 -20.18 -5.99 3.47
C GLN A 169 -21.54 -6.33 2.82
N GLY A 170 -22.00 -7.57 3.00
CA GLY A 170 -23.22 -8.09 2.38
C GLY A 170 -23.08 -8.42 0.89
N ILE A 171 -21.95 -8.09 0.26
CA ILE A 171 -21.63 -8.45 -1.13
C ILE A 171 -20.60 -9.57 -1.15
N PHE A 172 -19.48 -9.41 -0.43
CA PHE A 172 -18.40 -10.39 -0.35
C PHE A 172 -18.34 -11.12 1.00
N PHE A 173 -18.78 -10.53 2.09
CA PHE A 173 -18.68 -11.19 3.40
C PHE A 173 -19.83 -10.77 4.31
N SER A 174 -20.08 -11.61 5.33
CA SER A 174 -21.23 -11.47 6.21
C SER A 174 -21.05 -10.36 7.25
N SER A 175 -22.12 -10.07 8.00
CA SER A 175 -22.01 -9.21 9.18
C SER A 175 -21.05 -9.77 10.22
N ARG A 176 -20.97 -11.10 10.39
CA ARG A 176 -20.06 -11.73 11.34
C ARG A 176 -18.60 -11.37 11.04
N VAL A 177 -18.17 -11.47 9.79
CA VAL A 177 -16.83 -11.03 9.37
C VAL A 177 -16.65 -9.53 9.58
N ALA A 178 -17.65 -8.73 9.20
CA ALA A 178 -17.59 -7.28 9.36
C ALA A 178 -17.49 -6.85 10.83
N ASP A 179 -18.18 -7.55 11.73
CA ASP A 179 -18.20 -7.28 13.16
C ASP A 179 -16.88 -7.70 13.80
N THR A 180 -16.27 -8.82 13.41
CA THR A 180 -14.88 -9.16 13.82
C THR A 180 -13.87 -8.08 13.41
N VAL A 181 -13.99 -7.53 12.18
CA VAL A 181 -13.12 -6.42 11.75
C VAL A 181 -13.38 -5.16 12.60
N LYS A 182 -14.64 -4.86 12.94
CA LYS A 182 -14.96 -3.71 13.81
C LYS A 182 -14.44 -3.90 15.23
N GLU A 183 -14.59 -5.08 15.82
CA GLU A 183 -14.05 -5.41 17.14
C GLU A 183 -12.52 -5.23 17.17
N TYR A 184 -11.83 -5.68 16.12
CA TYR A 184 -10.40 -5.41 15.94
C TYR A 184 -10.11 -3.90 15.90
N LEU A 185 -10.90 -3.10 15.17
CA LEU A 185 -10.73 -1.66 15.14
C LEU A 185 -11.04 -0.97 16.47
N GLU A 186 -12.04 -1.44 17.20
CA GLU A 186 -12.44 -0.93 18.51
C GLU A 186 -11.38 -1.23 19.58
N SER A 187 -10.58 -2.29 19.40
CA SER A 187 -9.43 -2.57 20.27
C SER A 187 -8.43 -1.39 20.32
N TYR A 188 -8.28 -0.63 19.22
CA TYR A 188 -7.45 0.59 19.20
C TYR A 188 -8.09 1.79 19.89
N ALA A 189 -9.42 1.83 19.98
CA ALA A 189 -10.14 2.88 20.69
C ALA A 189 -10.20 2.62 22.21
N ASN A 190 -10.26 1.35 22.60
CA ASN A 190 -10.46 0.89 23.97
C ASN A 190 -9.16 0.57 24.74
N ASN A 191 -8.01 0.43 24.05
CA ASN A 191 -6.68 0.38 24.66
C ASN A 191 -5.87 1.65 24.31
N PRO A 192 -5.90 2.71 25.15
CA PRO A 192 -4.95 3.83 25.04
C PRO A 192 -3.51 3.41 25.35
N THR A 193 -3.32 2.22 25.91
CA THR A 193 -2.05 1.58 26.23
C THR A 193 -1.79 0.49 25.20
N LEU A 194 -1.22 0.84 24.04
CA LEU A 194 -0.36 -0.12 23.35
C LEU A 194 0.91 -0.18 24.19
N GLU A 195 0.87 -1.07 25.18
CA GLU A 195 2.02 -1.41 25.99
C GLU A 195 3.15 -1.90 25.10
N ILE A 196 4.30 -1.38 25.48
CA ILE A 196 5.64 -1.69 25.05
C ILE A 196 5.83 -3.21 25.14
N GLU A 197 5.88 -3.90 24.00
CA GLU A 197 6.76 -5.06 23.89
C GLU A 197 8.12 -4.53 23.39
N GLU A 198 9.06 -4.42 24.33
CA GLU A 198 10.48 -4.36 24.03
C GLU A 198 10.82 -5.66 23.29
N ASP A 199 10.91 -5.57 21.97
CA ASP A 199 11.37 -6.69 21.16
C ASP A 199 12.85 -6.93 21.51
N HIS A 200 13.07 -7.94 22.35
CA HIS A 200 14.38 -8.46 22.68
C HIS A 200 15.04 -8.88 21.37
N THR A 201 16.10 -8.16 21.00
CA THR A 201 16.96 -8.45 19.87
C THR A 201 17.48 -9.89 19.92
N GLU A 202 16.84 -10.80 19.20
CA GLU A 202 17.48 -12.03 18.71
C GLU A 202 18.03 -11.78 17.30
N THR A 203 19.34 -11.57 17.26
CA THR A 203 20.14 -11.59 16.05
C THR A 203 20.05 -12.94 15.36
N MET A 204 19.51 -12.97 14.13
CA MET A 204 19.73 -14.05 13.16
C MET A 204 19.84 -13.49 11.73
N PRO A 205 20.54 -14.21 10.82
CA PRO A 205 21.53 -13.62 9.94
C PRO A 205 20.94 -13.06 8.64
N VAL A 206 21.41 -11.86 8.29
CA VAL A 206 21.14 -11.21 7.00
C VAL A 206 21.81 -11.98 5.87
N ASN A 207 21.01 -12.69 5.09
CA ASN A 207 21.45 -13.23 3.81
C ASN A 207 21.40 -12.15 2.73
N LYS A 208 22.54 -11.94 2.08
CA LYS A 208 22.80 -10.89 1.10
C LYS A 208 22.04 -11.15 -0.19
N ASN A 209 21.38 -10.13 -0.74
CA ASN A 209 21.75 -9.52 -2.04
C ASN A 209 20.68 -8.54 -2.54
N LYS A 210 20.98 -7.24 -2.41
CA LYS A 210 20.77 -6.24 -3.47
C LYS A 210 21.77 -5.12 -3.21
N LYS A 211 22.76 -4.99 -4.11
CA LYS A 211 23.81 -3.95 -4.03
C LYS A 211 23.13 -2.58 -4.06
N ARG A 212 22.97 -1.95 -2.89
CA ARG A 212 22.76 -0.51 -2.77
C ARG A 212 24.03 0.18 -3.25
N ILE A 213 23.88 1.11 -4.18
CA ILE A 213 24.95 1.98 -4.65
C ILE A 213 25.43 2.79 -3.43
N ARG A 214 26.61 2.42 -2.92
CA ARG A 214 27.37 3.23 -1.97
C ARG A 214 28.11 4.28 -2.76
N THR A 215 27.70 5.54 -2.64
CA THR A 215 28.56 6.74 -2.63
C THR A 215 27.70 8.00 -2.61
N ARG A 216 27.59 8.62 -1.43
CA ARG A 216 27.56 10.06 -1.15
C ARG A 216 27.32 10.21 0.35
N GLU A 217 28.01 11.17 0.96
CA GLU A 217 28.25 11.31 2.40
C GLU A 217 26.95 11.27 3.23
N HIS A 218 27.07 11.02 4.55
CA HIS A 218 25.95 10.92 5.50
C HIS A 218 25.11 12.20 5.61
N TYR A 219 24.35 12.56 4.58
CA TYR A 219 23.53 13.75 4.57
C TYR A 219 22.22 13.48 5.29
N ASN A 220 21.90 14.35 6.22
CA ASN A 220 20.74 14.27 7.09
C ASN A 220 19.72 15.35 6.69
N ALA A 221 19.32 15.35 5.42
CA ALA A 221 18.40 16.33 4.85
C ALA A 221 17.48 15.67 3.81
N TYR A 222 16.41 16.37 3.44
CA TYR A 222 15.57 15.97 2.32
C TYR A 222 16.11 16.53 1.01
N HIS A 223 15.73 15.90 -0.10
CA HIS A 223 15.98 16.41 -1.44
C HIS A 223 14.64 16.71 -2.13
N LEU A 224 14.45 17.95 -2.58
CA LEU A 224 13.27 18.35 -3.33
C LEU A 224 13.31 17.74 -4.74
N SER A 225 12.31 16.95 -5.11
CA SER A 225 12.30 16.19 -6.37
C SER A 225 12.35 17.09 -7.62
N ILE A 226 11.75 18.28 -7.56
CA ILE A 226 11.77 19.26 -8.66
C ILE A 226 13.18 19.76 -9.00
N LEU A 227 14.15 19.65 -8.08
CA LEU A 227 15.54 20.04 -8.35
C LEU A 227 16.23 19.09 -9.35
N LYS A 228 15.68 17.89 -9.58
CA LYS A 228 16.15 16.98 -10.62
C LYS A 228 15.85 17.52 -12.03
N SER A 229 14.73 18.22 -12.21
CA SER A 229 14.30 18.80 -13.49
C SER A 229 14.60 20.29 -13.61
N ASN A 230 14.67 21.02 -12.49
CA ASN A 230 14.99 22.46 -12.46
C ASN A 230 15.96 22.78 -11.28
N PRO A 231 17.28 22.72 -11.49
CA PRO A 231 18.29 22.94 -10.45
C PRO A 231 18.25 24.33 -9.79
N ASP A 232 17.78 25.35 -10.53
CA ASP A 232 17.73 26.73 -10.06
C ASP A 232 16.39 27.08 -9.39
N TYR A 233 15.48 26.11 -9.24
CA TYR A 233 14.13 26.33 -8.68
C TYR A 233 14.17 27.07 -7.34
N LEU A 234 15.13 26.76 -6.46
CA LEU A 234 15.29 27.37 -5.13
C LEU A 234 15.92 28.78 -5.12
N GLN A 235 16.34 29.32 -6.27
CA GLN A 235 17.02 30.63 -6.32
C GLN A 235 16.05 31.82 -6.40
N GLY A 236 14.80 31.60 -6.82
CA GLY A 236 13.78 32.65 -6.94
C GLY A 236 12.88 32.79 -5.71
N TYR A 237 12.46 34.02 -5.40
CA TYR A 237 11.44 34.32 -4.38
C TYR A 237 9.99 34.14 -4.90
N GLY A 238 9.81 33.75 -6.17
CA GLY A 238 8.48 33.53 -6.77
C GLY A 238 8.11 32.05 -6.94
N ASN A 239 8.81 31.14 -6.26
CA ASN A 239 8.58 29.70 -6.38
C ASN A 239 7.58 29.19 -5.30
N GLY A 240 7.02 28.00 -5.53
CA GLY A 240 6.09 27.37 -4.58
C GLY A 240 6.69 27.18 -3.18
N VAL A 241 8.00 26.94 -3.11
CA VAL A 241 8.71 26.72 -1.84
C VAL A 241 8.75 27.97 -0.96
N TYR A 242 8.92 29.16 -1.55
CA TYR A 242 8.87 30.43 -0.84
C TYR A 242 7.45 30.74 -0.37
N HIS A 243 6.45 30.52 -1.23
CA HIS A 243 5.04 30.71 -0.85
C HIS A 243 4.62 29.78 0.30
N GLY A 244 4.95 28.49 0.23
CA GLY A 244 4.67 27.58 1.33
C GLY A 244 5.46 27.89 2.60
N PHE A 245 6.69 28.41 2.49
CA PHE A 245 7.45 28.92 3.66
C PHE A 245 6.73 30.08 4.35
N LEU A 246 6.25 31.07 3.60
CA LEU A 246 5.48 32.19 4.15
C LEU A 246 4.18 31.73 4.81
N GLU A 247 3.44 30.82 4.17
CA GLU A 247 2.21 30.29 4.75
C GLU A 247 2.47 29.45 6.02
N LEU A 248 3.58 28.70 6.10
CA LEU A 248 3.99 28.01 7.33
C LEU A 248 4.28 28.99 8.49
N ILE A 249 4.88 30.15 8.21
CA ILE A 249 5.11 31.21 9.21
C ILE A 249 3.78 31.83 9.64
N LYS A 250 2.98 32.29 8.66
CA LYS A 250 1.69 32.94 8.86
C LYS A 250 0.73 32.10 9.69
N HIS A 251 0.71 30.78 9.45
CA HIS A 251 -0.12 29.83 10.18
C HIS A 251 0.56 29.21 11.41
N ARG A 252 1.73 29.73 11.80
CA ARG A 252 2.49 29.36 13.01
C ARG A 252 2.87 27.88 13.09
N PHE A 253 3.17 27.25 11.96
CA PHE A 253 3.76 25.92 11.94
C PHE A 253 5.27 25.96 12.26
N ILE A 254 5.95 27.04 11.85
CA ILE A 254 7.38 27.25 12.09
C ILE A 254 7.64 28.62 12.73
N ASP A 255 8.72 28.70 13.50
CA ASP A 255 9.26 29.95 14.03
C ASP A 255 10.45 30.38 13.15
N ALA A 256 10.22 31.37 12.30
CA ALA A 256 11.18 31.85 11.32
C ALA A 256 10.88 33.31 10.95
N ASN A 257 11.93 34.08 10.66
CA ASN A 257 11.82 35.40 10.07
C ASN A 257 11.88 35.30 8.54
N GLU A 258 10.89 35.88 7.85
CA GLU A 258 10.72 35.79 6.40
C GLU A 258 11.99 36.16 5.61
N ASP A 259 12.69 37.22 6.04
CA ASP A 259 13.86 37.78 5.33
C ASP A 259 15.17 37.07 5.69
N LYS A 260 15.27 36.48 6.89
CA LYS A 260 16.54 35.95 7.42
C LYS A 260 16.66 34.44 7.34
N ASP A 261 15.54 33.72 7.40
CA ASP A 261 15.55 32.28 7.62
C ASP A 261 15.20 31.45 6.39
N TYR A 262 14.76 32.08 5.29
CA TYR A 262 14.44 31.35 4.06
C TYR A 262 15.65 30.57 3.51
N ASP A 263 16.85 31.14 3.59
CA ASP A 263 18.09 30.46 3.18
C ASP A 263 18.43 29.24 4.04
N ASN A 264 17.97 29.19 5.28
CA ASN A 264 18.11 28.01 6.14
C ASN A 264 17.02 26.99 5.82
N PHE A 265 15.80 27.44 5.56
CA PHE A 265 14.69 26.60 5.14
C PHE A 265 14.98 25.87 3.82
N LYS A 266 15.54 26.54 2.82
CA LYS A 266 15.96 25.93 1.55
C LYS A 266 16.96 24.78 1.74
N LYS A 267 17.87 24.92 2.70
CA LYS A 267 18.90 23.90 2.97
C LYS A 267 18.32 22.60 3.50
N LEU A 268 17.13 22.62 4.11
CA LEU A 268 16.43 21.40 4.52
C LEU A 268 16.13 20.47 3.33
N PHE A 269 15.98 21.05 2.13
CA PHE A 269 15.56 20.36 0.91
C PHE A 269 16.65 20.29 -0.17
N SER A 270 17.83 20.83 0.10
CA SER A 270 18.93 20.86 -0.87
C SER A 270 19.73 19.55 -0.93
N GLY A 271 19.38 18.54 -0.14
CA GLY A 271 20.14 17.29 0.01
C GLY A 271 21.49 17.44 0.72
N LYS A 272 21.81 18.62 1.27
CA LYS A 272 23.03 18.88 2.06
C LYS A 272 22.66 18.89 3.54
N GLY A 273 23.47 18.25 4.38
CA GLY A 273 23.21 18.19 5.83
C GLY A 273 23.12 19.57 6.48
N VAL A 274 22.23 19.71 7.46
CA VAL A 274 21.96 20.98 8.16
C VAL A 274 22.51 20.94 9.58
N THR A 275 23.26 21.96 9.98
CA THR A 275 23.79 22.10 11.36
C THR A 275 22.66 22.46 12.32
N LYS A 276 22.77 22.08 13.60
CA LYS A 276 21.71 22.30 14.61
C LYS A 276 21.22 23.76 14.67
N SER A 277 22.13 24.73 14.53
CA SER A 277 21.83 26.18 14.50
C SER A 277 21.08 26.68 13.26
N LYS A 278 20.98 25.86 12.21
CA LYS A 278 20.31 26.17 10.94
C LYS A 278 19.06 25.32 10.72
N ARG A 279 18.66 24.52 11.71
CA ARG A 279 17.44 23.72 11.67
C ARG A 279 16.23 24.62 11.91
N CYS A 280 15.09 24.21 11.37
CA CYS A 280 13.86 24.95 11.52
C CYS A 280 13.19 24.62 12.86
N ILE A 281 12.77 25.64 13.61
CA ILE A 281 11.98 25.45 14.83
C ILE A 281 10.53 25.21 14.40
N TRP A 282 9.99 24.07 14.79
CA TRP A 282 8.61 23.68 14.56
C TRP A 282 7.78 23.95 15.80
N LEU A 283 6.74 24.77 15.65
CA LEU A 283 5.93 25.29 16.74
C LEU A 283 4.81 24.34 17.16
N GLU A 284 4.32 23.55 16.21
CA GLU A 284 3.17 22.68 16.40
C GLU A 284 3.53 21.31 17.01
N GLY A 285 2.50 20.55 17.40
CA GLY A 285 2.71 19.20 17.94
C GLY A 285 3.37 18.25 16.95
N ASN A 286 4.00 17.19 17.48
CA ASN A 286 4.68 16.14 16.70
C ASN A 286 3.82 15.58 15.56
N ILE A 287 2.50 15.52 15.75
CA ILE A 287 1.54 15.05 14.75
C ILE A 287 1.58 15.91 13.49
N TYR A 288 1.63 17.24 13.62
CA TYR A 288 1.62 18.11 12.44
C TYR A 288 2.96 18.06 11.71
N LEU A 289 4.09 17.95 12.42
CA LEU A 289 5.40 17.75 11.76
C LEU A 289 5.45 16.40 11.03
N LYS A 290 4.93 15.35 11.66
CA LYS A 290 4.79 14.01 11.04
C LYS A 290 3.95 14.09 9.76
N LEU A 291 2.78 14.71 9.82
CA LEU A 291 1.88 14.84 8.66
C LEU A 291 2.50 15.68 7.55
N PHE A 292 3.17 16.79 7.89
CA PHE A 292 3.89 17.64 6.93
C PHE A 292 4.93 16.85 6.13
N VAL A 293 5.85 16.18 6.84
CA VAL A 293 6.93 15.40 6.20
C VAL A 293 6.38 14.22 5.40
N ARG A 294 5.40 13.50 5.98
CA ARG A 294 4.80 12.34 5.32
C ARG A 294 4.08 12.72 4.04
N TYR A 295 3.31 13.81 4.07
CA TYR A 295 2.55 14.26 2.91
C TYR A 295 3.49 14.74 1.78
N MET A 296 4.60 15.41 2.11
CA MET A 296 5.63 15.74 1.12
C MET A 296 6.32 14.51 0.51
N LEU A 297 6.52 13.43 1.27
CA LEU A 297 7.06 12.17 0.76
C LEU A 297 6.05 11.46 -0.15
N GLN A 298 4.78 11.37 0.26
CA GLN A 298 3.72 10.68 -0.49
C GLN A 298 3.38 11.36 -1.82
N THR A 299 3.39 12.69 -1.84
CA THR A 299 3.19 13.49 -3.06
C THR A 299 4.45 13.55 -3.94
N GLY A 300 5.53 12.86 -3.55
CA GLY A 300 6.78 12.82 -4.29
C GLY A 300 7.50 14.17 -4.34
N LYS A 301 7.12 15.15 -3.51
CA LYS A 301 7.76 16.47 -3.45
C LYS A 301 9.17 16.39 -2.87
N ILE A 302 9.41 15.49 -1.92
CA ILE A 302 10.73 15.26 -1.33
C ILE A 302 11.14 13.79 -1.34
N GLU A 303 12.45 13.54 -1.28
CA GLU A 303 13.06 12.22 -1.08
C GLU A 303 14.05 12.27 0.11
N PRO A 304 14.09 11.24 0.97
CA PRO A 304 15.06 11.16 2.06
C PRO A 304 16.45 10.86 1.49
N MET A 305 17.45 11.66 1.85
CA MET A 305 18.85 11.34 1.53
C MET A 305 19.45 10.55 2.69
N GLY A 306 19.84 9.30 2.45
CA GLY A 306 20.59 8.49 3.42
C GLY A 306 19.75 7.68 4.43
N ASN A 307 19.33 8.32 5.53
CA ASN A 307 18.76 7.63 6.70
C ASN A 307 17.23 7.42 6.64
N GLU A 308 16.67 6.62 7.57
CA GLU A 308 15.21 6.50 7.78
C GLU A 308 14.56 7.90 7.88
N ASN A 309 13.37 8.05 7.27
CA ASN A 309 12.65 9.32 7.14
C ASN A 309 12.63 10.14 8.44
N TRP A 310 12.34 9.52 9.57
CA TRP A 310 12.23 10.21 10.85
C TRP A 310 13.58 10.63 11.44
N THR A 311 14.64 9.84 11.19
CA THR A 311 16.01 10.26 11.53
C THR A 311 16.40 11.51 10.74
N THR A 312 16.00 11.60 9.47
CA THR A 312 16.20 12.81 8.66
C THR A 312 15.35 13.97 9.18
N THR A 313 14.11 13.73 9.61
CA THR A 313 13.22 14.76 10.18
C THR A 313 13.85 15.45 11.40
N ILE A 314 14.35 14.69 12.38
CA ILE A 314 14.92 15.26 13.62
C ILE A 314 16.21 16.06 13.38
N LYS A 315 16.87 15.80 12.25
CA LYS A 315 18.07 16.51 11.81
C LYS A 315 17.74 17.77 10.99
N CYS A 316 16.48 17.95 10.58
CA CYS A 316 15.98 19.13 9.88
C CYS A 316 15.19 20.07 10.81
N PHE A 317 14.47 19.52 11.80
CA PHE A 317 13.54 20.26 12.64
C PHE A 317 13.87 20.13 14.13
N LEU A 318 13.64 21.21 14.87
CA LEU A 318 13.68 21.26 16.33
C LEU A 318 12.28 21.55 16.86
N ASN A 319 11.98 21.13 18.08
CA ASN A 319 10.70 21.44 18.71
C ASN A 319 10.63 22.92 19.13
N LYS A 320 9.47 23.38 19.60
CA LYS A 320 9.25 24.76 20.09
C LYS A 320 10.18 25.22 21.23
N LYS A 321 10.90 24.31 21.88
CA LYS A 321 11.92 24.59 22.91
C LYS A 321 13.35 24.62 22.36
N GLY A 322 13.54 24.37 21.07
CA GLY A 322 14.85 24.25 20.44
C GLY A 322 15.54 22.89 20.67
N GLU A 323 14.81 21.89 21.15
CA GLU A 323 15.32 20.54 21.41
C GLU A 323 15.05 19.62 20.22
N GLU A 324 15.82 18.54 20.08
CA GLU A 324 15.54 17.53 19.06
C GLU A 324 14.25 16.78 19.40
N PHE A 325 13.47 16.47 18.38
CA PHE A 325 12.36 15.54 18.55
C PHE A 325 12.89 14.14 18.81
N GLU A 326 12.17 13.37 19.62
CA GLU A 326 12.40 11.93 19.72
C GLU A 326 11.77 11.23 18.51
N VAL A 327 12.56 10.38 17.83
CA VAL A 327 12.11 9.63 16.65
C VAL A 327 10.86 8.82 16.95
N SER A 328 10.82 8.15 18.11
CA SER A 328 9.66 7.38 18.58
C SER A 328 8.42 8.27 18.71
N LYS A 329 8.53 9.41 19.40
CA LYS A 329 7.41 10.34 19.58
C LYS A 329 6.93 10.99 18.28
N LEU A 330 7.79 11.16 17.28
CA LEU A 330 7.37 11.59 15.94
C LEU A 330 6.68 10.46 15.17
N LYS A 331 7.28 9.27 15.14
CA LYS A 331 6.76 8.09 14.43
C LYS A 331 5.37 7.71 14.93
N HIS A 332 5.15 7.79 16.24
CA HIS A 332 3.89 7.40 16.90
C HIS A 332 2.93 8.56 17.16
N ALA A 333 3.24 9.79 16.72
CA ALA A 333 2.30 10.90 16.87
C ALA A 333 1.02 10.63 16.04
N ASN A 334 -0.14 10.70 16.68
CA ASN A 334 -1.45 10.45 16.09
C ASN A 334 -2.46 11.56 16.46
N GLY A 335 -3.59 11.62 15.74
CA GLY A 335 -4.64 12.62 15.95
C GLY A 335 -4.49 13.87 15.07
N GLY A 336 -4.72 15.04 15.65
CA GLY A 336 -4.73 16.32 14.95
C GLY A 336 -6.15 16.81 14.63
N VAL A 337 -6.30 18.13 14.48
CA VAL A 337 -7.61 18.75 14.21
C VAL A 337 -7.84 18.78 12.70
N PRO A 338 -8.94 18.20 12.16
CA PRO A 338 -9.17 18.06 10.72
C PRO A 338 -8.93 19.34 9.91
N LYS A 339 -9.53 20.46 10.34
CA LYS A 339 -9.35 21.78 9.68
C LYS A 339 -7.89 22.23 9.60
N LYS A 340 -7.08 21.89 10.60
CA LYS A 340 -5.66 22.26 10.66
C LYS A 340 -4.80 21.34 9.81
N ILE A 341 -5.21 20.07 9.65
CA ILE A 341 -4.60 19.12 8.73
C ILE A 341 -4.86 19.54 7.29
N GLU A 342 -6.11 19.88 6.95
CA GLU A 342 -6.49 20.40 5.63
C GLU A 342 -5.68 21.65 5.26
N LEU A 343 -5.55 22.59 6.20
CA LEU A 343 -4.71 23.77 6.03
C LEU A 343 -3.23 23.41 5.82
N LEU A 344 -2.70 22.46 6.60
CA LEU A 344 -1.31 22.03 6.44
C LEU A 344 -1.06 21.41 5.06
N TYR A 345 -2.00 20.62 4.56
CA TYR A 345 -1.89 19.98 3.25
C TYR A 345 -2.02 20.98 2.10
N SER A 346 -2.92 21.96 2.20
CA SER A 346 -3.01 23.02 1.18
C SER A 346 -1.72 23.84 1.09
N ILE A 347 -1.04 24.09 2.22
CA ILE A 347 0.28 24.71 2.26
C ILE A 347 1.31 23.82 1.57
N VAL A 348 1.31 22.51 1.82
CA VAL A 348 2.24 21.58 1.16
C VAL A 348 2.00 21.47 -0.33
N ASP A 349 0.75 21.49 -0.79
CA ASP A 349 0.43 21.47 -2.22
C ASP A 349 1.01 22.66 -2.96
N SER A 350 1.12 23.81 -2.27
CA SER A 350 1.75 25.03 -2.79
C SER A 350 3.28 24.99 -2.89
N LEU A 351 3.96 24.06 -2.17
CA LEU A 351 5.42 23.85 -2.20
C LEU A 351 5.87 23.17 -3.50
#